data_AF-A0A1H4HX44-F1
#
_entry.id   AF-A0A1H4HX44-F1
#
_cell.length_a   1.000
_cell.length_b   1.000
_cell.length_c   1.000
_cell.angle_alpha   90.00
_cell.angle_beta   90.00
_cell.angle_gamma   90.00
#
_symmetry.space_group_name_H-M   'P 1'
#
loop_
_entity.id
_entity.type
_entity.pdbx_description
1 polymer ?
#
loop_
_entity_poly.entity_id
_entity_poly.type
_entity_poly.pdbx_seq_one_letter_code
_entity_poly.pdbx_strand_id
1 'polypeptide(L)'
;MNVTVCQSCGMPLTTPAQFGTETDGTTTREYCIYCYKEGQFEQPDITLEGMIEMCTAILNQEGMDEESARAMLRNQLPFLKRWNASGSKRNVAFGAEHSDESVEFNQGTHDNRLSTEPIRYVTLPEKRLAGVSARTTNAIEMSGKGCIQGLWNSYFASDQQPAPEAARFGCYADYTDGINGEYTILVGHEVGPDEALPEGVSSVELPPATYAVFTSRKGPMAEVVGEAWGAVWAWNNQGERTFTGDFELYDERSLDPENVQVDLYIAVRQEK
;
A
#
# COMPACT_ATOMS: atom_id res chain seq x y z
N MET A 1 -10.15 -19.82 2.00
CA MET A 1 -9.98 -19.63 3.46
C MET A 1 -9.25 -18.32 3.64
N ASN A 2 -9.77 -17.39 4.43
CA ASN A 2 -9.13 -16.08 4.60
C ASN A 2 -7.85 -16.25 5.43
N VAL A 3 -6.69 -15.97 4.83
CA VAL A 3 -5.43 -15.89 5.55
C VAL A 3 -5.48 -14.60 6.39
N THR A 4 -5.33 -14.73 7.70
CA THR A 4 -5.24 -13.57 8.60
C THR A 4 -3.77 -13.35 8.95
N VAL A 5 -3.28 -12.11 8.98
CA VAL A 5 -1.88 -11.83 9.32
C VAL A 5 -1.74 -11.34 10.76
N CYS A 6 -0.71 -11.83 11.46
CA CYS A 6 -0.41 -11.44 12.83
C CYS A 6 -0.13 -9.93 12.92
N GLN A 7 -0.93 -9.20 13.69
CA GLN A 7 -0.87 -7.76 13.91
C GLN A 7 0.31 -7.30 14.80
N SER A 8 1.35 -8.14 14.92
CA SER A 8 2.59 -7.88 15.65
C SER A 8 3.83 -8.20 14.80
N CYS A 9 3.87 -9.33 14.09
CA CYS A 9 5.04 -9.75 13.30
C CYS A 9 4.77 -9.99 11.81
N GLY A 10 3.56 -9.68 11.31
CA GLY A 10 3.17 -9.91 9.91
C GLY A 10 2.96 -11.38 9.52
N MET A 11 3.36 -12.34 10.37
CA MET A 11 3.29 -13.78 10.09
C MET A 11 1.88 -14.22 9.68
N PRO A 12 1.72 -14.92 8.53
CA PRO A 12 0.45 -15.52 8.12
C PRO A 12 -0.06 -16.58 9.11
N LEU A 13 -1.31 -16.42 9.54
CA LEU A 13 -2.04 -17.35 10.39
C LEU A 13 -2.92 -18.23 9.50
N THR A 14 -2.40 -19.40 9.14
CA THR A 14 -3.06 -20.35 8.23
C THR A 14 -3.73 -21.51 8.96
N THR A 15 -3.35 -21.76 10.22
CA THR A 15 -3.87 -22.86 11.05
C THR A 15 -4.21 -22.40 12.48
N PRO A 16 -5.21 -23.03 13.16
CA PRO A 16 -5.56 -22.66 14.53
C PRO A 16 -4.43 -22.84 15.55
N ALA A 17 -3.46 -23.73 15.29
CA ALA A 17 -2.29 -23.93 16.15
C ALA A 17 -1.34 -22.73 16.20
N GLN A 18 -1.48 -21.77 15.28
CA GLN A 18 -0.68 -20.55 15.22
C GLN A 18 -1.35 -19.37 15.94
N PHE A 19 -2.62 -19.49 16.38
CA PHE A 19 -3.37 -18.41 17.02
C PHE A 19 -2.86 -18.14 18.45
N GLY A 20 -2.76 -16.87 18.82
CA GLY A 20 -2.44 -16.46 20.20
C GLY A 20 -3.58 -16.78 21.18
N THR A 21 -3.33 -16.63 22.47
CA THR A 21 -4.34 -16.89 23.53
C THR A 21 -4.63 -15.67 24.40
N GLU A 22 -5.91 -15.52 24.74
CA GLU A 22 -6.43 -14.50 25.66
C GLU A 22 -6.29 -14.95 27.12
N THR A 23 -6.58 -14.06 28.08
CA THR A 23 -6.46 -14.33 29.52
C THR A 23 -7.43 -15.40 30.04
N ASP A 24 -8.52 -15.66 29.31
CA ASP A 24 -9.51 -16.71 29.61
C ASP A 24 -9.19 -18.06 28.93
N GLY A 25 -8.08 -18.14 28.19
CA GLY A 25 -7.67 -19.32 27.43
C GLY A 25 -8.34 -19.47 26.06
N THR A 26 -9.18 -18.52 25.63
CA THR A 26 -9.71 -18.50 24.25
C THR A 26 -8.61 -18.11 23.24
N THR A 27 -8.83 -18.41 21.95
CA THR A 27 -7.83 -18.15 20.89
C THR A 27 -8.17 -16.90 20.09
N THR A 28 -7.16 -16.07 19.82
CA THR A 28 -7.28 -14.85 19.02
C THR A 28 -6.64 -15.00 17.64
N ARG A 29 -7.34 -14.50 16.62
CA ARG A 29 -6.84 -14.44 15.23
C ARG A 29 -6.07 -13.17 14.92
N GLU A 30 -5.95 -12.24 15.87
CA GLU A 30 -5.22 -10.99 15.64
C GLU A 30 -3.71 -11.17 15.80
N TYR A 31 -3.27 -12.09 16.65
CA TYR A 31 -1.86 -12.29 16.98
C TYR A 31 -1.47 -13.77 16.88
N CYS A 32 -0.20 -14.03 16.59
CA CYS A 32 0.33 -15.39 16.60
C CYS A 32 0.71 -15.83 18.01
N ILE A 33 0.72 -17.15 18.23
CA ILE A 33 1.16 -17.81 19.47
C ILE A 33 2.58 -17.43 19.88
N TYR A 34 3.45 -16.99 18.96
CA TYR A 34 4.81 -16.55 19.27
C TYR A 34 4.89 -15.08 19.72
N CYS A 35 3.86 -14.28 19.45
CA CYS A 35 3.79 -12.88 19.85
C CYS A 35 2.93 -12.68 21.10
N TYR A 36 1.84 -13.43 21.25
CA TYR A 36 0.81 -13.17 22.26
C TYR A 36 0.25 -14.47 22.86
N LYS A 37 0.31 -14.59 24.18
CA LYS A 37 -0.20 -15.73 24.97
C LYS A 37 -0.78 -15.25 26.28
N GLU A 38 -1.79 -15.95 26.77
CA GLU A 38 -2.40 -15.74 28.10
C GLU A 38 -2.79 -14.27 28.37
N GLY A 39 -3.19 -13.55 27.32
CA GLY A 39 -3.56 -12.13 27.36
C GLY A 39 -2.38 -11.15 27.33
N GLN A 40 -1.14 -11.58 27.10
CA GLN A 40 0.07 -10.76 27.17
C GLN A 40 1.00 -10.96 25.95
N PHE A 41 1.77 -9.94 25.61
CA PHE A 41 2.84 -10.08 24.61
C PHE A 41 4.06 -10.75 25.25
N GLU A 42 4.60 -11.78 24.61
CA GLU A 42 5.79 -12.54 25.09
C GLU A 42 7.04 -11.66 25.25
N GLN A 43 7.07 -10.51 24.56
CA GLN A 43 8.18 -9.56 24.56
C GLN A 43 7.61 -8.14 24.61
N PRO A 44 7.10 -7.65 25.76
CA PRO A 44 6.32 -6.42 25.81
C PRO A 44 7.14 -5.17 25.43
N ASP A 45 8.41 -5.13 25.83
CA ASP A 45 9.31 -3.98 25.66
C ASP A 45 10.08 -3.95 24.32
N ILE A 46 9.87 -4.93 23.42
CA ILE A 46 10.56 -4.95 22.13
C ILE A 46 10.10 -3.78 21.26
N THR A 47 11.05 -3.08 20.65
CA THR A 47 10.78 -1.97 19.73
C THR A 47 10.38 -2.49 18.34
N LEU A 48 9.83 -1.62 17.49
CA LEU A 48 9.55 -1.92 16.09
C LEU A 48 10.81 -2.41 15.35
N GLU A 49 11.94 -1.70 15.47
CA GLU A 49 13.23 -2.14 14.91
C GLU A 49 13.70 -3.48 15.50
N GLY A 50 13.51 -3.71 16.80
CA GLY A 50 13.81 -5.01 17.41
C GLY A 50 12.99 -6.16 16.83
N MET A 51 11.70 -5.93 16.57
CA MET A 51 10.83 -6.90 15.90
C MET A 51 11.23 -7.11 14.44
N ILE A 52 11.63 -6.04 13.72
CA ILE A 52 12.17 -6.11 12.36
C ILE A 52 13.40 -7.02 12.32
N GLU A 53 14.41 -6.78 13.17
CA GLU A 53 15.63 -7.60 13.16
C GLU A 53 15.35 -9.07 13.56
N MET A 54 14.48 -9.31 14.54
CA MET A 54 14.10 -10.69 14.93
C MET A 54 13.36 -11.43 13.81
N CYS A 55 12.40 -10.78 13.13
CA CYS A 55 11.69 -11.38 12.00
C CYS A 55 12.61 -11.53 10.77
N THR A 56 13.55 -10.61 10.56
CA THR A 56 14.57 -10.69 9.51
C THR A 56 15.43 -11.95 9.68
N ALA A 57 15.87 -12.24 10.91
CA ALA A 57 16.65 -13.44 11.20
C ALA A 57 15.89 -14.75 10.94
N ILE A 58 14.57 -14.77 11.15
CA ILE A 58 13.72 -15.93 10.84
C ILE A 58 13.58 -16.12 9.33
N LEU A 59 13.22 -15.06 8.59
CA LEU A 59 13.05 -15.11 7.14
C LEU A 59 14.36 -15.45 6.41
N ASN A 60 15.51 -15.01 6.94
CA ASN A 60 16.84 -15.37 6.43
C ASN A 60 17.09 -16.88 6.57
N GLN A 61 16.70 -17.49 7.69
CA GLN A 61 16.79 -18.96 7.87
C GLN A 61 15.82 -19.72 6.95
N GLU A 62 14.70 -19.11 6.56
CA GLU A 62 13.77 -19.66 5.55
C GLU A 62 14.24 -19.42 4.10
N GLY A 63 15.38 -18.76 3.89
CA GLY A 63 16.03 -18.59 2.59
C GLY A 63 15.76 -17.26 1.88
N MET A 64 15.16 -16.27 2.55
CA MET A 64 15.15 -14.89 2.06
C MET A 64 16.51 -14.23 2.26
N ASP A 65 16.84 -13.25 1.43
CA ASP A 65 17.99 -12.38 1.69
C ASP A 65 17.73 -11.45 2.88
N GLU A 66 18.75 -11.18 3.69
CA GLU A 66 18.62 -10.44 4.96
C GLU A 66 18.25 -8.96 4.75
N GLU A 67 18.85 -8.30 3.75
CA GLU A 67 18.54 -6.91 3.42
C GLU A 67 17.12 -6.78 2.86
N SER A 68 16.74 -7.72 2.00
CA SER A 68 15.40 -7.83 1.40
C SER A 68 14.32 -8.09 2.47
N ALA A 69 14.57 -9.00 3.41
CA ALA A 69 13.66 -9.29 4.52
C ALA A 69 13.50 -8.07 5.46
N ARG A 70 14.61 -7.40 5.79
CA ARG A 70 14.61 -6.17 6.60
C ARG A 70 13.84 -5.04 5.92
N ALA A 71 14.01 -4.84 4.62
CA ALA A 71 13.28 -3.84 3.84
C ALA A 71 11.77 -4.14 3.79
N MET A 72 11.39 -5.39 3.51
CA MET A 72 9.99 -5.82 3.53
C MET A 72 9.33 -5.58 4.89
N LEU A 73 10.02 -5.93 5.98
CA LEU A 73 9.52 -5.77 7.35
C LEU A 73 9.42 -4.30 7.76
N ARG A 74 10.38 -3.44 7.38
CA ARG A 74 10.29 -1.98 7.56
C ARG A 74 9.07 -1.38 6.85
N ASN A 75 8.71 -1.90 5.68
CA ASN A 75 7.56 -1.40 4.92
C ASN A 75 6.21 -1.99 5.36
N GLN A 76 6.17 -3.00 6.24
CA GLN A 76 4.93 -3.67 6.66
C GLN A 76 4.64 -3.56 8.15
N LEU A 77 5.64 -3.78 9.02
CA LEU A 77 5.43 -3.80 10.46
C LEU A 77 4.89 -2.47 11.04
N PRO A 78 5.29 -1.26 10.60
CA PRO A 78 4.75 0.00 11.17
C PRO A 78 3.22 0.13 11.11
N PHE A 79 2.59 -0.51 10.12
CA PHE A 79 1.15 -0.41 9.86
C PHE A 79 0.30 -1.35 10.73
N LEU A 80 0.91 -2.37 11.35
CA LEU A 80 0.20 -3.36 12.18
C LEU A 80 -0.25 -2.78 13.52
N LYS A 81 -1.37 -3.27 14.08
CA LYS A 81 -1.99 -2.73 15.32
C LYS A 81 -1.03 -2.54 16.49
N ARG A 82 -0.03 -3.42 16.66
CA ARG A 82 0.95 -3.33 17.75
C ARG A 82 1.87 -2.10 17.65
N TRP A 83 2.20 -1.69 16.42
CA TRP A 83 3.21 -0.67 16.14
C TRP A 83 2.60 0.67 15.73
N ASN A 84 1.40 0.64 15.16
CA ASN A 84 0.60 1.81 14.86
C ASN A 84 0.10 2.48 16.16
N ALA A 85 0.83 3.50 16.64
CA ALA A 85 0.56 4.15 17.93
C ALA A 85 0.57 5.68 17.81
N SER A 86 -0.52 6.40 17.53
CA SER A 86 -1.97 6.10 17.55
C SER A 86 -2.58 5.78 18.93
N GLY A 87 -2.49 4.55 19.42
CA GLY A 87 -3.33 4.02 20.50
C GLY A 87 -2.88 4.22 21.95
N SER A 88 -2.08 5.25 22.29
CA SER A 88 -1.70 5.46 23.70
C SER A 88 -1.70 6.93 24.13
N LYS A 89 -2.68 7.26 24.98
CA LYS A 89 -2.71 8.52 25.74
C LYS A 89 -1.58 8.49 26.77
N ARG A 90 -0.49 9.22 26.53
CA ARG A 90 0.48 9.56 27.59
C ARG A 90 -0.15 10.59 28.53
N ASN A 91 -0.84 10.10 29.56
CA ASN A 91 -1.07 10.88 30.77
C ASN A 91 0.29 11.09 31.46
N VAL A 92 0.63 12.35 31.68
CA VAL A 92 1.94 12.78 32.18
C VAL A 92 1.99 12.69 33.71
N ALA A 93 3.14 12.31 34.25
CA ALA A 93 3.46 12.53 35.66
C ALA A 93 4.96 12.78 35.87
N PHE A 94 5.43 13.96 35.47
CA PHE A 94 6.54 14.65 36.14
C PHE A 94 6.31 16.16 36.01
N GLY A 95 6.23 16.85 37.15
CA GLY A 95 5.93 18.28 37.21
C GLY A 95 7.19 19.13 37.36
N ALA A 96 7.12 20.34 36.81
CA ALA A 96 7.81 21.52 37.31
C ALA A 96 7.00 22.76 36.86
N GLU A 97 6.80 23.69 37.78
CA GLU A 97 6.03 24.92 37.54
C GLU A 97 6.90 25.97 36.83
N HIS A 98 6.35 26.76 35.91
CA HIS A 98 6.40 28.23 35.98
C HIS A 98 5.62 28.96 34.86
N SER A 99 4.74 29.87 35.29
CA SER A 99 4.30 31.13 34.66
C SER A 99 4.19 31.28 33.13
N ASP A 100 2.93 31.37 32.67
CA ASP A 100 2.33 32.60 32.09
C ASP A 100 2.97 33.22 30.82
N GLU A 101 2.34 32.98 29.66
CA GLU A 101 1.76 34.03 28.80
C GLU A 101 0.92 33.43 27.66
N SER A 102 -0.20 34.07 27.31
CA SER A 102 -1.16 33.56 26.33
C SER A 102 -0.80 33.93 24.89
N VAL A 103 -0.61 32.92 24.02
CA VAL A 103 -0.62 33.11 22.56
C VAL A 103 -1.51 32.04 21.92
N GLU A 104 -2.71 32.44 21.48
CA GLU A 104 -3.63 31.57 20.75
C GLU A 104 -3.14 31.32 19.31
N PHE A 105 -2.20 30.39 19.14
CA PHE A 105 -1.94 29.80 17.83
C PHE A 105 -3.05 28.79 17.50
N ASN A 106 -3.94 29.19 16.60
CA ASN A 106 -4.97 28.33 16.02
C ASN A 106 -4.34 27.25 15.12
N GLN A 107 -3.83 26.18 15.75
CA GLN A 107 -3.32 25.01 15.04
C GLN A 107 -4.48 24.08 14.72
N GLY A 108 -4.98 24.18 13.48
CA GLY A 108 -5.86 23.17 12.92
C GLY A 108 -5.15 21.81 12.94
N THR A 109 -5.72 20.86 13.67
CA THR A 109 -5.21 19.48 13.73
C THR A 109 -5.45 18.80 12.39
N HIS A 110 -4.47 18.88 11.49
CA HIS A 110 -4.41 18.00 10.32
C HIS A 110 -4.15 16.57 10.82
N ASP A 111 -5.22 15.81 11.04
CA ASP A 111 -5.17 14.36 11.29
C ASP A 111 -4.67 13.68 10.01
N ASN A 112 -3.35 13.63 9.85
CA ASN A 112 -2.68 13.05 8.69
C ASN A 112 -2.66 11.51 8.76
N ARG A 113 -3.76 10.91 9.21
CA ARG A 113 -4.04 9.49 8.98
C ARG A 113 -4.68 9.36 7.61
N LEU A 114 -4.03 8.61 6.73
CA LEU A 114 -4.68 8.11 5.54
C LEU A 114 -5.88 7.25 5.95
N SER A 115 -7.04 7.61 5.42
CA SER A 115 -8.24 6.78 5.48
C SER A 115 -7.98 5.46 4.77
N THR A 116 -8.30 4.34 5.42
CA THR A 116 -8.37 3.02 4.76
C THR A 116 -9.65 2.83 3.96
N GLU A 117 -10.55 3.82 3.95
CA GLU A 117 -11.75 3.86 3.10
C GLU A 117 -11.54 4.82 1.92
N PRO A 118 -12.09 4.51 0.73
CA PRO A 118 -12.01 5.38 -0.44
C PRO A 118 -12.73 6.72 -0.18
N ILE A 119 -12.17 7.81 -0.73
CA ILE A 119 -12.73 9.15 -0.53
C ILE A 119 -13.93 9.44 -1.45
N ARG A 120 -14.09 8.66 -2.53
CA ARG A 120 -15.22 8.71 -3.46
C ARG A 120 -15.34 7.41 -4.26
N TYR A 121 -16.52 7.16 -4.80
CA TYR A 121 -16.72 6.21 -5.89
C TYR A 121 -17.05 6.96 -7.18
N VAL A 122 -16.55 6.49 -8.32
CA VAL A 122 -16.82 7.13 -9.63
C VAL A 122 -16.90 6.08 -10.73
N THR A 123 -17.88 6.19 -11.61
CA THR A 123 -17.95 5.41 -12.85
C THR A 123 -17.23 6.16 -13.97
N LEU A 124 -16.28 5.51 -14.61
CA LEU A 124 -15.54 6.06 -15.76
C LEU A 124 -15.89 5.28 -17.04
N PRO A 125 -15.82 5.92 -18.22
CA PRO A 125 -15.90 5.22 -19.50
C PRO A 125 -14.66 4.33 -19.70
N GLU A 126 -14.65 3.61 -20.82
CA GLU A 126 -13.45 2.92 -21.30
C GLU A 126 -12.27 3.89 -21.49
N LYS A 127 -11.05 3.36 -21.37
CA LYS A 127 -9.80 4.13 -21.51
C LYS A 127 -8.75 3.27 -22.20
N ARG A 128 -8.07 3.84 -23.20
CA ARG A 128 -6.92 3.21 -23.85
C ARG A 128 -5.64 3.88 -23.36
N LEU A 129 -4.75 3.08 -22.77
CA LEU A 129 -3.45 3.53 -22.28
C LEU A 129 -2.33 2.95 -23.13
N ALA A 130 -1.29 3.72 -23.40
CA ALA A 130 -0.12 3.28 -24.15
C ALA A 130 1.19 3.67 -23.44
N GLY A 131 2.20 2.81 -23.58
CA GLY A 131 3.50 3.01 -22.95
C GLY A 131 4.35 1.74 -22.92
N VAL A 132 5.11 1.55 -21.85
CA VAL A 132 5.93 0.34 -21.62
C VAL A 132 5.22 -0.59 -20.65
N SER A 133 5.31 -1.90 -20.87
CA SER A 133 4.62 -2.89 -20.03
C SER A 133 5.52 -4.07 -19.61
N ALA A 134 5.12 -4.73 -18.53
CA ALA A 134 5.73 -5.97 -18.04
C ALA A 134 4.68 -6.88 -17.39
N ARG A 135 4.94 -8.18 -17.36
CA ARG A 135 4.19 -9.16 -16.56
C ARG A 135 4.90 -9.38 -15.23
N THR A 136 4.17 -9.33 -14.12
CA THR A 136 4.71 -9.54 -12.77
C THR A 136 3.63 -10.08 -11.81
N THR A 137 4.01 -10.27 -10.54
CA THR A 137 3.11 -10.66 -9.43
C THR A 137 3.37 -9.78 -8.21
N ASN A 138 2.40 -9.67 -7.32
CA ASN A 138 2.60 -8.99 -6.03
C ASN A 138 3.78 -9.58 -5.24
N ALA A 139 3.99 -10.90 -5.30
CA ALA A 139 5.11 -11.57 -4.63
C ALA A 139 6.49 -11.14 -5.18
N ILE A 140 6.60 -10.93 -6.50
CA ILE A 140 7.85 -10.44 -7.12
C ILE A 140 8.10 -8.98 -6.75
N GLU A 141 7.09 -8.11 -6.89
CA GLU A 141 7.24 -6.68 -6.58
C GLU A 141 7.57 -6.43 -5.10
N MET A 142 6.92 -7.16 -4.18
CA MET A 142 7.19 -7.05 -2.74
C MET A 142 8.52 -7.68 -2.30
N SER A 143 9.20 -8.46 -3.17
CA SER A 143 10.50 -9.09 -2.84
C SER A 143 11.71 -8.16 -3.01
N GLY A 144 11.51 -6.92 -3.45
CA GLY A 144 12.59 -5.99 -3.83
C GLY A 144 13.21 -6.29 -5.20
N LYS A 145 12.78 -7.36 -5.88
CA LYS A 145 13.20 -7.75 -7.25
C LYS A 145 12.14 -7.37 -8.30
N GLY A 146 11.25 -6.46 -7.94
CA GLY A 146 10.16 -5.95 -8.77
C GLY A 146 10.64 -5.22 -10.03
N CYS A 147 9.79 -5.22 -11.06
CA CYS A 147 10.05 -4.51 -12.30
C CYS A 147 9.48 -3.08 -12.32
N ILE A 148 8.54 -2.72 -11.43
CA ILE A 148 7.78 -1.46 -11.50
C ILE A 148 8.68 -0.23 -11.56
N GLN A 149 9.65 -0.10 -10.64
CA GLN A 149 10.57 1.06 -10.63
C GLN A 149 11.45 1.12 -11.90
N GLY A 150 11.88 -0.02 -12.42
CA GLY A 150 12.63 -0.10 -13.67
C GLY A 150 11.77 0.27 -14.88
N LEU A 151 10.48 -0.05 -14.85
CA LEU A 151 9.50 0.27 -15.88
C LEU A 151 9.22 1.77 -15.93
N TRP A 152 9.06 2.44 -14.79
CA TRP A 152 9.00 3.91 -14.69
C TRP A 152 10.26 4.57 -15.27
N ASN A 153 11.45 4.10 -14.89
CA ASN A 153 12.71 4.62 -15.42
C ASN A 153 12.79 4.45 -16.95
N SER A 154 12.37 3.30 -17.48
CA SER A 154 12.36 3.02 -18.92
C SER A 154 11.35 3.88 -19.67
N TYR A 155 10.17 4.15 -19.08
CA TYR A 155 9.18 5.05 -19.65
C TYR A 155 9.72 6.47 -19.79
N PHE A 156 10.23 7.06 -18.71
CA PHE A 156 10.75 8.43 -18.71
C PHE A 156 12.02 8.61 -19.55
N ALA A 157 12.77 7.53 -19.81
CA ALA A 157 13.91 7.53 -20.72
C ALA A 157 13.54 7.33 -22.21
N SER A 158 12.26 7.10 -22.54
CA SER A 158 11.79 6.88 -23.91
C SER A 158 11.40 8.18 -24.61
N ASP A 159 11.51 8.21 -25.94
CA ASP A 159 11.04 9.31 -26.79
C ASP A 159 9.50 9.40 -26.90
N GLN A 160 8.76 8.53 -26.19
CA GLN A 160 7.31 8.39 -26.24
C GLN A 160 6.59 9.17 -25.12
N GLN A 161 7.21 10.25 -24.63
CA GLN A 161 6.62 11.08 -23.58
C GLN A 161 5.53 12.00 -24.15
N PRO A 162 4.36 12.09 -23.50
CA PRO A 162 3.35 13.08 -23.85
C PRO A 162 3.80 14.47 -23.35
N ALA A 163 2.98 15.49 -23.60
CA ALA A 163 3.21 16.84 -23.09
C ALA A 163 3.48 16.84 -21.55
N PRO A 164 4.31 17.74 -21.02
CA PRO A 164 4.64 17.78 -19.58
C PRO A 164 3.43 17.83 -18.65
N GLU A 165 2.33 18.45 -19.08
CA GLU A 165 1.05 18.58 -18.36
C GLU A 165 0.13 17.36 -18.46
N ALA A 166 0.40 16.39 -19.35
CA ALA A 166 -0.46 15.22 -19.53
C ALA A 166 -0.37 14.26 -18.33
N ALA A 167 -1.48 13.63 -17.97
CA ALA A 167 -1.49 12.65 -16.89
C ALA A 167 -0.68 11.39 -17.24
N ARG A 168 0.07 10.86 -16.28
CA ARG A 168 0.75 9.56 -16.36
C ARG A 168 -0.01 8.53 -15.54
N PHE A 169 0.10 7.27 -15.95
CA PHE A 169 -0.63 6.16 -15.36
C PHE A 169 0.30 5.00 -15.03
N GLY A 170 0.14 4.43 -13.83
CA GLY A 170 0.59 3.08 -13.49
C GLY A 170 -0.62 2.14 -13.53
N CYS A 171 -0.82 1.44 -14.64
CA CYS A 171 -2.03 0.66 -14.92
C CYS A 171 -1.80 -0.84 -14.73
N TYR A 172 -2.63 -1.47 -13.90
CA TYR A 172 -2.59 -2.87 -13.54
C TYR A 172 -3.77 -3.58 -14.19
N ALA A 173 -3.53 -4.53 -15.09
CA ALA A 173 -4.57 -5.20 -15.89
C ALA A 173 -4.23 -6.68 -16.14
N ASP A 174 -5.09 -7.38 -16.90
CA ASP A 174 -4.90 -8.80 -17.29
C ASP A 174 -4.59 -9.75 -16.12
N TYR A 175 -5.27 -9.56 -15.00
CA TYR A 175 -5.10 -10.38 -13.80
C TYR A 175 -5.52 -11.83 -14.04
N THR A 176 -4.66 -12.80 -13.69
CA THR A 176 -4.97 -14.23 -13.88
C THR A 176 -5.72 -14.87 -12.71
N ASP A 177 -5.51 -14.38 -11.48
CA ASP A 177 -6.17 -14.86 -10.24
C ASP A 177 -6.23 -13.74 -9.17
N GLY A 178 -6.82 -12.60 -9.55
CA GLY A 178 -6.97 -11.43 -8.69
C GLY A 178 -5.65 -11.01 -8.03
N ILE A 179 -5.64 -10.92 -6.69
CA ILE A 179 -4.46 -10.52 -5.89
C ILE A 179 -3.32 -11.55 -5.93
N ASN A 180 -3.62 -12.84 -6.09
CA ASN A 180 -2.61 -13.91 -6.07
C ASN A 180 -2.00 -14.18 -7.45
N GLY A 181 -2.69 -13.75 -8.50
CA GLY A 181 -2.29 -13.97 -9.88
C GLY A 181 -1.16 -13.09 -10.37
N GLU A 182 -0.74 -13.38 -11.59
CA GLU A 182 0.05 -12.46 -12.40
C GLU A 182 -0.85 -11.37 -12.99
N TYR A 183 -0.28 -10.19 -13.19
CA TYR A 183 -0.89 -9.07 -13.89
C TYR A 183 0.08 -8.41 -14.86
N THR A 184 -0.47 -7.67 -15.81
CA THR A 184 0.25 -6.72 -16.65
C THR A 184 0.32 -5.40 -15.89
N ILE A 185 1.52 -4.88 -15.67
CA ILE A 185 1.71 -3.47 -15.32
C ILE A 185 2.12 -2.72 -16.59
N LEU A 186 1.43 -1.62 -16.89
CA LEU A 186 1.78 -0.66 -17.94
C LEU A 186 2.04 0.70 -17.31
N VAL A 187 3.21 1.27 -17.60
CA VAL A 187 3.51 2.67 -17.29
C VAL A 187 3.38 3.48 -18.58
N GLY A 188 2.52 4.49 -18.57
CA GLY A 188 2.09 5.13 -19.81
C GLY A 188 1.25 6.39 -19.65
N HIS A 189 0.57 6.75 -20.73
CA HIS A 189 -0.39 7.84 -20.83
C HIS A 189 -1.63 7.41 -21.62
N GLU A 190 -2.69 8.22 -21.55
CA GLU A 190 -3.92 8.01 -22.32
C GLU A 190 -3.75 8.42 -23.78
N VAL A 191 -4.25 7.58 -24.69
CA VAL A 191 -4.19 7.77 -26.15
C VAL A 191 -5.59 7.69 -26.76
N GLY A 192 -5.75 8.22 -27.96
CA GLY A 192 -7.01 8.12 -28.71
C GLY A 192 -7.41 6.66 -29.00
N PRO A 193 -8.71 6.35 -29.10
CA PRO A 193 -9.19 4.98 -29.34
C PRO A 193 -8.60 4.39 -30.62
N ASP A 194 -8.53 5.17 -31.71
CA ASP A 194 -7.96 4.78 -33.00
C ASP A 194 -6.49 5.24 -33.21
N GLU A 195 -5.80 5.68 -32.15
CA GLU A 195 -4.44 6.20 -32.27
C GLU A 195 -3.43 5.11 -32.65
N ALA A 196 -2.63 5.38 -33.67
CA ALA A 196 -1.62 4.46 -34.17
C ALA A 196 -0.36 4.52 -33.30
N LEU A 197 -0.01 3.42 -32.66
CA LEU A 197 1.11 3.35 -31.73
C LEU A 197 2.43 3.05 -32.46
N PRO A 198 3.55 3.69 -32.07
CA PRO A 198 4.87 3.34 -32.59
C PRO A 198 5.31 1.91 -32.25
N GLU A 199 6.26 1.39 -33.03
CA GLU A 199 6.81 0.05 -32.82
C GLU A 199 7.44 -0.08 -31.43
N GLY A 200 7.14 -1.19 -30.73
CA GLY A 200 7.61 -1.45 -29.37
C GLY A 200 6.76 -0.82 -28.25
N VAL A 201 5.79 0.03 -28.56
CA VAL A 201 4.84 0.57 -27.57
C VAL A 201 3.74 -0.47 -27.28
N SER A 202 3.53 -0.76 -25.99
CA SER A 202 2.43 -1.60 -25.50
C SER A 202 1.17 -0.78 -25.29
N SER A 203 -0.01 -1.41 -25.32
CA SER A 203 -1.26 -0.78 -24.88
C SER A 203 -2.13 -1.70 -24.05
N VAL A 204 -2.92 -1.09 -23.17
CA VAL A 204 -3.97 -1.73 -22.37
C VAL A 204 -5.29 -1.01 -22.61
N GLU A 205 -6.36 -1.77 -22.77
CA GLU A 205 -7.74 -1.27 -22.83
C GLU A 205 -8.42 -1.55 -21.49
N LEU A 206 -8.74 -0.49 -20.75
CA LEU A 206 -9.55 -0.55 -19.55
C LEU A 206 -11.03 -0.44 -19.94
N PRO A 207 -11.89 -1.42 -19.60
CA PRO A 207 -13.32 -1.33 -19.88
C PRO A 207 -13.99 -0.29 -18.97
N PRO A 208 -15.24 0.14 -19.29
CA PRO A 208 -16.00 1.02 -18.40
C PRO A 208 -16.23 0.34 -17.06
N ALA A 209 -15.88 1.01 -15.96
CA ALA A 209 -15.92 0.43 -14.62
C ALA A 209 -16.26 1.49 -13.56
N THR A 210 -16.70 1.01 -12.39
CA THR A 210 -16.84 1.84 -11.18
C THR A 210 -15.61 1.65 -10.33
N TYR A 211 -15.04 2.75 -9.85
CA TYR A 211 -13.79 2.77 -9.13
C TYR A 211 -13.99 3.31 -7.71
N ALA A 212 -13.47 2.60 -6.72
CA ALA A 212 -13.19 3.12 -5.40
C ALA A 212 -11.90 3.94 -5.48
N VAL A 213 -11.96 5.23 -5.16
CA VAL A 213 -10.81 6.13 -5.32
C VAL A 213 -10.18 6.46 -3.96
N PHE A 214 -8.89 6.16 -3.86
CA PHE A 214 -8.05 6.54 -2.73
C PHE A 214 -7.13 7.67 -3.19
N THR A 215 -6.94 8.69 -2.36
CA THR A 215 -6.05 9.81 -2.67
C THR A 215 -4.97 9.87 -1.60
N SER A 216 -3.71 9.94 -2.01
CA SER A 216 -2.59 10.03 -1.08
C SER A 216 -2.58 11.36 -0.32
N ARG A 217 -1.81 11.45 0.77
CA ARG A 217 -1.35 12.75 1.26
C ARG A 217 -0.42 13.41 0.23
N LYS A 218 -0.04 14.66 0.48
CA LYS A 218 1.08 15.30 -0.23
C LYS A 218 2.43 14.87 0.38
N GLY A 219 3.45 14.73 -0.46
CA GLY A 219 4.82 14.45 -0.03
C GLY A 219 5.68 13.80 -1.12
N PRO A 220 6.83 13.21 -0.74
CA PRO A 220 7.73 12.53 -1.67
C PRO A 220 7.05 11.36 -2.38
N MET A 221 7.17 11.32 -3.72
CA MET A 221 6.58 10.30 -4.61
C MET A 221 6.61 8.87 -4.04
N ALA A 222 7.80 8.38 -3.66
CA ALA A 222 8.00 7.01 -3.22
C ALA A 222 7.28 6.67 -1.90
N GLU A 223 7.12 7.65 -1.00
CA GLU A 223 6.37 7.48 0.25
C GLU A 223 4.87 7.44 -0.03
N VAL A 224 4.35 8.45 -0.75
CA VAL A 224 2.90 8.66 -0.90
C VAL A 224 2.22 7.58 -1.74
N VAL A 225 2.93 6.99 -2.71
CA VAL A 225 2.44 5.86 -3.51
C VAL A 225 2.37 4.59 -2.65
N GLY A 226 3.44 4.28 -1.90
CA GLY A 226 3.47 3.11 -1.01
C GLY A 226 2.44 3.19 0.11
N GLU A 227 2.25 4.39 0.68
CA GLU A 227 1.22 4.69 1.66
C GLU A 227 -0.21 4.53 1.11
N ALA A 228 -0.48 5.04 -0.10
CA ALA A 228 -1.78 4.92 -0.75
C ALA A 228 -2.11 3.45 -1.04
N TRP A 229 -1.14 2.68 -1.54
CA TRP A 229 -1.31 1.23 -1.70
C TRP A 229 -1.51 0.54 -0.35
N GLY A 230 -0.79 0.93 0.71
CA GLY A 230 -1.01 0.43 2.06
C GLY A 230 -2.44 0.63 2.54
N ALA A 231 -3.05 1.78 2.27
CA ALA A 231 -4.47 2.05 2.54
C ALA A 231 -5.39 1.12 1.73
N VAL A 232 -5.10 0.90 0.44
CA VAL A 232 -5.84 -0.06 -0.41
C VAL A 232 -5.71 -1.49 0.12
N TRP A 233 -4.53 -1.95 0.54
CA TRP A 233 -4.33 -3.29 1.10
C TRP A 233 -5.03 -3.48 2.46
N ALA A 234 -5.12 -2.42 3.27
CA ALA A 234 -5.84 -2.42 4.54
C ALA A 234 -7.37 -2.27 4.40
N TRP A 235 -7.88 -1.96 3.20
CA TRP A 235 -9.30 -1.73 2.98
C TRP A 235 -10.13 -3.03 3.08
N ASN A 236 -11.14 -3.03 3.94
CA ASN A 236 -11.94 -4.22 4.26
C ASN A 236 -12.68 -4.83 3.06
N ASN A 237 -13.02 -4.03 2.05
CA ASN A 237 -13.86 -4.47 0.92
C ASN A 237 -13.05 -5.03 -0.27
N GLN A 238 -11.89 -5.67 -0.04
CA GLN A 238 -11.13 -6.35 -1.10
C GLN A 238 -11.98 -7.30 -1.95
N GLY A 239 -13.02 -7.91 -1.37
CA GLY A 239 -13.94 -8.83 -2.05
C GLY A 239 -14.84 -8.19 -3.12
N GLU A 240 -14.93 -6.86 -3.17
CA GLU A 240 -15.65 -6.14 -4.21
C GLU A 240 -14.79 -5.75 -5.41
N ARG A 241 -13.47 -5.95 -5.35
CA ARG A 241 -12.57 -5.71 -6.49
C ARG A 241 -12.95 -6.62 -7.66
N THR A 242 -13.07 -6.03 -8.84
CA THR A 242 -13.41 -6.75 -10.09
C THR A 242 -12.18 -7.28 -10.82
N PHE A 243 -11.01 -6.68 -10.58
CA PHE A 243 -9.77 -6.97 -11.30
C PHE A 243 -9.90 -6.80 -12.83
N THR A 244 -10.83 -5.95 -13.28
CA THR A 244 -10.96 -5.54 -14.68
C THR A 244 -9.88 -4.55 -15.11
N GLY A 245 -9.24 -3.91 -14.14
CA GLY A 245 -8.07 -3.06 -14.31
C GLY A 245 -8.05 -1.92 -13.28
N ASP A 246 -6.98 -1.82 -12.51
CA ASP A 246 -6.78 -0.78 -11.49
C ASP A 246 -5.71 0.21 -12.00
N PHE A 247 -5.70 1.47 -11.57
CA PHE A 247 -4.63 2.39 -11.96
C PHE A 247 -4.26 3.46 -10.94
N GLU A 248 -2.98 3.80 -10.92
CA GLU A 248 -2.45 5.05 -10.38
C GLU A 248 -2.65 6.19 -11.39
N LEU A 249 -3.07 7.36 -10.90
CA LEU A 249 -3.20 8.60 -11.68
C LEU A 249 -2.23 9.66 -11.16
N TYR A 250 -1.28 10.05 -12.00
CA TYR A 250 -0.29 11.11 -11.76
C TYR A 250 -0.63 12.30 -12.66
N ASP A 251 -1.40 13.24 -12.12
CA ASP A 251 -1.82 14.46 -12.82
C ASP A 251 -0.92 15.66 -12.48
N GLU A 252 -1.39 16.89 -12.71
CA GLU A 252 -0.69 18.14 -12.37
C GLU A 252 -0.19 18.19 -10.91
N ARG A 253 -0.83 17.45 -9.99
CA ARG A 253 -0.45 17.36 -8.57
C ARG A 253 0.82 16.53 -8.33
N SER A 254 1.37 15.88 -9.34
CA SER A 254 2.62 15.10 -9.27
C SER A 254 3.83 15.79 -9.92
N LEU A 255 3.68 17.02 -10.42
CA LEU A 255 4.75 17.75 -11.11
C LEU A 255 5.85 18.29 -10.17
N ASP A 256 5.56 18.44 -8.88
CA ASP A 256 6.55 18.74 -7.83
C ASP A 256 6.91 17.46 -7.08
N PRO A 257 8.13 16.90 -7.25
CA PRO A 257 8.55 15.62 -6.65
C PRO A 257 8.48 15.59 -5.12
N GLU A 258 8.59 16.74 -4.44
CA GLU A 258 8.57 16.84 -2.98
C GLU A 258 7.14 16.95 -2.41
N ASN A 259 6.15 17.32 -3.24
CA ASN A 259 4.77 17.60 -2.84
C ASN A 259 3.74 16.83 -3.66
N VAL A 260 4.13 15.67 -4.20
CA VAL A 260 3.28 14.79 -5.02
C VAL A 260 2.01 14.39 -4.28
N GLN A 261 0.89 14.40 -5.00
CA GLN A 261 -0.30 13.65 -4.65
C GLN A 261 -0.71 12.74 -5.82
N VAL A 262 -1.05 11.48 -5.50
CA VAL A 262 -1.52 10.46 -6.45
C VAL A 262 -2.93 10.01 -6.07
N ASP A 263 -3.76 9.71 -7.06
CA ASP A 263 -5.04 9.01 -6.86
C ASP A 263 -4.90 7.54 -7.33
N LEU A 264 -5.30 6.58 -6.51
CA LEU A 264 -5.47 5.17 -6.88
C LEU A 264 -6.94 4.89 -7.20
N TYR A 265 -7.18 4.36 -8.39
CA TYR A 265 -8.49 3.95 -8.89
C TYR A 265 -8.57 2.43 -8.86
N ILE A 266 -9.29 1.88 -7.89
CA ILE A 266 -9.46 0.44 -7.72
C ILE A 266 -10.83 0.03 -8.28
N ALA A 267 -10.84 -0.80 -9.32
CA ALA A 267 -12.06 -1.24 -10.00
C ALA A 267 -12.87 -2.18 -9.11
N VAL A 268 -14.12 -1.82 -8.87
CA VAL A 268 -15.03 -2.50 -7.96
C VAL A 268 -16.39 -2.76 -8.60
N ARG A 269 -17.11 -3.72 -8.03
CA ARG A 269 -18.49 -3.97 -8.42
C ARG A 269 -19.31 -2.71 -8.14
N GLN A 270 -20.17 -2.37 -9.09
CA GLN A 270 -21.18 -1.33 -8.89
C GLN A 270 -22.12 -1.80 -7.76
N GLU A 271 -22.27 -0.98 -6.71
CA GLU A 271 -23.25 -1.24 -5.66
C GLU A 271 -24.66 -1.34 -6.29
N LYS A 272 -25.47 -2.29 -5.80
CA LYS A 272 -26.81 -2.61 -6.29
C LYS A 272 -27.91 -1.88 -5.53
#